data_AF-A0A923QW84-F1
#
_entry.id   AF-A0A923QW84-F1
#
_cell.length_a   1.000
_cell.length_b   1.000
_cell.length_c   1.000
_cell.angle_alpha   90.00
_cell.angle_beta   90.00
_cell.angle_gamma   90.00
#
_symmetry.space_group_name_H-M   'P 1'
#
loop_
_entity.id
_entity.type
_entity.pdbx_description
1 polymer ?
#
loop_
_entity_poly.entity_id
_entity_poly.type
_entity_poly.pdbx_seq_one_letter_code
_entity_poly.pdbx_strand_id
1 'polypeptide(L)'
;MQPSFYPSESPLRALVARGQLFLEKCELVLAKEAFLEVVTRATELGDRESLIEAIAVLLRLSAEAKEEASIAYWDAELEKNLPGVSGKTLAMALHNRSVVATHKDRIREAQTYLYQALRAFRQGTDAANLSPLDERFYVKIWASLTATFMDRGLNRRAALSAEALIARYDGRGFHSEMTTLFITRGIFDERGRRFEAAREWYQKAHGAALTGRNWYFHLYVLYAYARVERHVRNFAQAYWNLDLVSRAASGPEFANLQDLVTAERKRLEDDAVDLLVDARQSAIRTREKKNMSLGKQYVLLGILEALTEAHYKDAPDSERGLSKAEIIERVWSEKYKPESHDNKLYYNINRLRKLIEPDMRHPKYLLNWKEGYRLAPGLKVQYIGGTTNGKKGN
;
A
#
# COMPACT_ATOMS: atom_id res chain seq x y z
N MET A 1 16.80 -51.58 -16.64
CA MET A 1 16.69 -50.10 -16.61
C MET A 1 17.17 -49.65 -15.25
N GLN A 2 18.41 -49.15 -15.17
CA GLN A 2 18.91 -48.51 -13.95
C GLN A 2 18.23 -47.14 -13.82
N PRO A 3 17.81 -46.73 -12.61
CA PRO A 3 17.26 -45.41 -12.40
C PRO A 3 18.37 -44.38 -12.65
N SER A 4 18.11 -43.48 -13.60
CA SER A 4 18.91 -42.28 -13.87
C SER A 4 19.11 -41.52 -12.57
N PHE A 5 20.34 -41.56 -12.04
CA PHE A 5 20.80 -40.68 -10.98
C PHE A 5 20.53 -39.23 -11.41
N TYR A 6 19.61 -38.55 -10.74
CA TYR A 6 19.62 -37.08 -10.74
C TYR A 6 21.01 -36.66 -10.25
N PRO A 7 21.74 -35.77 -10.94
CA PRO A 7 22.98 -35.24 -10.40
C PRO A 7 22.64 -34.62 -9.06
N SER A 8 23.26 -35.12 -7.99
CA SER A 8 23.07 -34.60 -6.64
C SER A 8 23.32 -33.10 -6.68
N GLU A 9 22.27 -32.29 -6.49
CA GLU A 9 22.43 -30.84 -6.36
C GLU A 9 23.49 -30.57 -5.29
N SER A 10 24.46 -29.70 -5.60
CA SER A 10 25.49 -29.31 -4.63
C SER A 10 24.81 -28.92 -3.32
N PRO A 11 25.29 -29.40 -2.14
CA PRO A 11 24.71 -29.06 -0.85
C PRO A 11 24.53 -27.55 -0.64
N LEU A 12 25.39 -26.74 -1.27
CA LEU A 12 25.31 -25.29 -1.25
C LEU A 12 24.13 -24.73 -2.08
N ARG A 13 23.84 -25.33 -3.24
CA ARG A 13 22.68 -24.94 -4.07
C ARG A 13 21.37 -25.31 -3.38
N ALA A 14 21.31 -26.44 -2.68
CA ALA A 14 20.16 -26.79 -1.84
C ALA A 14 19.93 -25.76 -0.72
N LEU A 15 21.00 -25.24 -0.12
CA LEU A 15 20.91 -24.19 0.90
C LEU A 15 20.42 -22.85 0.34
N VAL A 16 20.89 -22.46 -0.86
CA VAL A 16 20.36 -21.28 -1.59
C VAL A 16 18.87 -21.45 -1.87
N ALA A 17 18.45 -22.61 -2.39
CA ALA A 17 17.04 -22.89 -2.68
C ALA A 17 16.18 -22.85 -1.41
N ARG A 18 16.69 -23.34 -0.28
CA ARG A 18 16.02 -23.22 1.03
C ARG A 18 15.85 -21.77 1.46
N GLY A 19 16.88 -20.93 1.32
CA GLY A 19 16.77 -19.50 1.62
C GLY A 19 15.73 -18.78 0.74
N GLN A 20 15.69 -19.12 -0.55
CA GLN A 20 14.67 -18.62 -1.48
C GLN A 20 13.25 -19.07 -1.08
N LEU A 21 13.09 -20.32 -0.66
CA LEU A 21 11.81 -20.84 -0.18
C LEU A 21 11.32 -20.05 1.04
N PHE A 22 12.18 -19.84 2.05
CA PHE A 22 11.82 -19.03 3.22
C PHE A 22 11.40 -17.62 2.86
N LEU A 23 12.11 -16.97 1.91
CA LEU A 23 11.73 -15.66 1.38
C LEU A 23 10.30 -15.70 0.77
N GLU A 24 10.02 -16.69 -0.08
CA GLU A 24 8.69 -16.85 -0.69
C GLU A 24 7.59 -17.16 0.33
N LYS A 25 7.94 -17.72 1.49
CA LYS A 25 7.02 -17.98 2.61
C LYS A 25 6.88 -16.85 3.62
N CYS A 26 7.46 -15.69 3.35
CA CYS A 26 7.48 -14.55 4.28
C CYS A 26 8.26 -14.84 5.58
N GLU A 27 9.10 -15.87 5.62
CA GLU A 27 9.96 -16.22 6.76
C GLU A 27 11.31 -15.50 6.62
N LEU A 28 11.28 -14.16 6.60
CA LEU A 28 12.45 -13.34 6.21
C LEU A 28 13.65 -13.50 7.14
N VAL A 29 13.41 -13.74 8.43
CA VAL A 29 14.48 -14.02 9.41
C VAL A 29 15.20 -15.33 9.05
N LEU A 30 14.45 -16.41 8.81
CA LEU A 30 15.02 -17.70 8.41
C LEU A 30 15.68 -17.64 7.03
N ALA A 31 15.14 -16.82 6.11
CA ALA A 31 15.78 -16.55 4.83
C ALA A 31 17.15 -15.88 5.03
N LYS A 32 17.21 -14.83 5.88
CA LYS A 32 18.46 -14.11 6.22
C LYS A 32 19.49 -15.07 6.83
N GLU A 33 19.09 -15.89 7.80
CA GLU A 33 19.97 -16.90 8.41
C GLU A 33 20.50 -17.91 7.39
N ALA A 34 19.62 -18.43 6.52
CA ALA A 34 20.03 -19.38 5.48
C ALA A 34 21.05 -18.74 4.50
N PHE A 35 20.84 -17.50 4.08
CA PHE A 35 21.79 -16.82 3.19
C PHE A 35 23.11 -16.46 3.88
N LEU A 36 23.09 -16.13 5.17
CA LEU A 36 24.33 -15.98 5.96
C LEU A 36 25.13 -17.28 6.01
N GLU A 37 24.46 -18.42 6.17
CA GLU A 37 25.10 -19.74 6.11
C GLU A 37 25.68 -20.03 4.70
N VAL A 38 24.98 -19.63 3.63
CA VAL A 38 25.52 -19.71 2.26
C VAL A 38 26.77 -18.86 2.13
N VAL A 39 26.80 -17.62 2.63
CA VAL A 39 27.98 -16.75 2.55
C VAL A 39 29.19 -17.43 3.19
N THR A 40 29.04 -17.97 4.41
CA THR A 40 30.12 -18.67 5.12
C THR A 40 30.64 -19.86 4.31
N ARG A 41 29.76 -20.78 3.90
CA ARG A 41 30.16 -22.00 3.18
C ARG A 41 30.71 -21.72 1.79
N ALA A 42 30.10 -20.78 1.06
CA ALA A 42 30.56 -20.39 -0.27
C ALA A 42 31.96 -19.77 -0.22
N THR A 43 32.26 -19.01 0.85
CA THR A 43 33.61 -18.47 1.09
C THR A 43 34.62 -19.59 1.36
N GLU A 44 34.29 -20.54 2.23
CA GLU A 44 35.14 -21.69 2.56
C GLU A 44 35.43 -22.58 1.34
N LEU A 45 34.43 -22.77 0.49
CA LEU A 45 34.52 -23.62 -0.71
C LEU A 45 35.05 -22.88 -1.95
N GLY A 46 35.20 -21.55 -1.88
CA GLY A 46 35.55 -20.72 -3.05
C GLY A 46 34.46 -20.68 -4.13
N ASP A 47 33.21 -21.02 -3.81
CA ASP A 47 32.07 -20.91 -4.74
C ASP A 47 31.62 -19.45 -4.84
N ARG A 48 32.26 -18.75 -5.76
CA ARG A 48 32.02 -17.33 -6.00
C ARG A 48 30.58 -17.02 -6.47
N GLU A 49 29.94 -17.93 -7.20
CA GLU A 49 28.59 -17.68 -7.71
C GLU A 49 27.56 -17.69 -6.59
N SER A 50 27.59 -18.73 -5.76
CA SER A 50 26.70 -18.87 -4.60
C SER A 50 26.95 -17.75 -3.57
N LEU A 51 28.21 -17.34 -3.40
CA LEU A 51 28.57 -16.20 -2.54
C LEU A 51 27.90 -14.90 -3.01
N ILE A 52 28.03 -14.56 -4.29
CA ILE A 52 27.44 -13.34 -4.86
C ILE A 52 25.91 -13.39 -4.81
N GLU A 53 25.33 -14.55 -5.07
CA GLU A 53 23.88 -14.78 -4.95
C GLU A 53 23.38 -14.44 -3.56
N ALA A 54 24.01 -15.02 -2.53
CA ALA A 54 23.63 -14.81 -1.15
C ALA A 54 23.80 -13.35 -0.72
N ILE A 55 24.94 -12.72 -1.03
CA ILE A 55 25.18 -11.30 -0.74
C ILE A 55 24.14 -10.41 -1.41
N ALA A 56 23.81 -10.66 -2.68
CA ALA A 56 22.83 -9.86 -3.41
C ALA A 56 21.41 -9.98 -2.81
N VAL A 57 21.03 -11.17 -2.33
CA VAL A 57 19.74 -11.36 -1.65
C VAL A 57 19.74 -10.74 -0.25
N LEU A 58 20.82 -10.87 0.52
CA LEU A 58 20.97 -10.23 1.82
C LEU A 58 20.89 -8.70 1.71
N LEU A 59 21.54 -8.12 0.69
CA LEU A 59 21.42 -6.70 0.36
C LEU A 59 19.96 -6.29 0.12
N ARG A 60 19.21 -7.08 -0.65
CA ARG A 60 17.78 -6.83 -0.91
C ARG A 60 16.93 -6.96 0.36
N LEU A 61 17.16 -7.98 1.19
CA LEU A 61 16.45 -8.17 2.46
C LEU A 61 16.71 -7.00 3.42
N SER A 62 17.95 -6.54 3.52
CA SER A 62 18.29 -5.35 4.32
C SER A 62 17.63 -4.08 3.80
N ALA A 63 17.43 -3.97 2.49
CA ALA A 63 16.66 -2.86 1.91
C ALA A 63 15.17 -2.93 2.24
N GLU A 64 14.55 -4.12 2.26
CA GLU A 64 13.16 -4.31 2.69
C GLU A 64 12.96 -3.93 4.17
N ALA A 65 13.92 -4.32 5.00
CA ALA A 65 13.97 -4.02 6.44
C ALA A 65 14.43 -2.59 6.77
N LYS A 66 14.84 -1.80 5.77
CA LYS A 66 15.44 -0.45 5.95
C LYS A 66 16.65 -0.41 6.91
N GLU A 67 17.44 -1.47 6.94
CA GLU A 67 18.65 -1.56 7.77
C GLU A 67 19.84 -0.87 7.08
N GLU A 68 19.96 0.46 7.18
CA GLU A 68 20.98 1.22 6.43
C GLU A 68 22.43 0.75 6.63
N ALA A 69 22.80 0.34 7.85
CA ALA A 69 24.12 -0.21 8.12
C ALA A 69 24.35 -1.54 7.38
N SER A 70 23.36 -2.44 7.39
CA SER A 70 23.43 -3.71 6.67
C SER A 70 23.44 -3.49 5.16
N ILE A 71 22.67 -2.53 4.64
CA ILE A 71 22.68 -2.16 3.21
C ILE A 71 24.08 -1.72 2.79
N ALA A 72 24.72 -0.82 3.55
CA ALA A 72 26.07 -0.35 3.25
C ALA A 72 27.10 -1.49 3.29
N TYR A 73 27.01 -2.36 4.30
CA TYR A 73 27.89 -3.52 4.44
C TYR A 73 27.77 -4.49 3.28
N TRP A 74 26.56 -4.94 2.94
CA TRP A 74 26.36 -5.93 1.87
C TRP A 74 26.64 -5.35 0.49
N ASP A 75 26.40 -4.06 0.27
CA ASP A 75 26.73 -3.42 -1.00
C ASP A 75 28.25 -3.33 -1.22
N ALA A 76 29.02 -3.05 -0.15
CA ALA A 76 30.48 -3.07 -0.19
C ALA A 76 31.04 -4.48 -0.40
N GLU A 77 30.51 -5.48 0.29
CA GLU A 77 30.90 -6.88 0.08
C GLU A 77 30.54 -7.36 -1.33
N LEU A 78 29.41 -6.93 -1.88
CA LEU A 78 29.05 -7.22 -3.26
C LEU A 78 30.07 -6.61 -4.23
N GLU A 79 30.40 -5.33 -4.08
CA GLU A 79 31.36 -4.62 -4.94
C GLU A 79 32.75 -5.29 -4.94
N LYS A 80 33.22 -5.72 -3.78
CA LYS A 80 34.48 -6.45 -3.63
C LYS A 80 34.49 -7.78 -4.40
N ASN A 81 33.34 -8.46 -4.46
CA ASN A 81 33.23 -9.80 -5.05
C ASN A 81 32.79 -9.79 -6.52
N LEU A 82 32.42 -8.64 -7.11
CA LEU A 82 32.00 -8.52 -8.52
C LEU A 82 33.12 -8.57 -9.59
N PRO A 83 34.38 -8.13 -9.37
CA PRO A 83 35.37 -8.03 -10.46
C PRO A 83 35.66 -9.34 -11.18
N GLY A 84 35.42 -9.42 -12.49
CA GLY A 84 35.62 -10.63 -13.29
C GLY A 84 34.42 -11.59 -13.32
N VAL A 85 33.32 -11.24 -12.67
CA VAL A 85 32.05 -11.96 -12.75
C VAL A 85 31.30 -11.51 -14.00
N SER A 86 30.65 -12.45 -14.70
CA SER A 86 29.90 -12.15 -15.92
C SER A 86 28.60 -12.98 -15.98
N GLY A 87 27.83 -12.79 -17.05
CA GLY A 87 26.62 -13.59 -17.30
C GLY A 87 25.52 -13.40 -16.26
N LYS A 88 24.89 -14.52 -15.90
CA LYS A 88 23.69 -14.57 -15.03
C LYS A 88 23.97 -14.07 -13.62
N THR A 89 25.11 -14.44 -13.03
CA THR A 89 25.49 -14.07 -11.67
C THR A 89 25.63 -12.55 -11.54
N LEU A 90 26.32 -11.91 -12.50
CA LEU A 90 26.42 -10.44 -12.56
C LEU A 90 25.05 -9.80 -12.77
N ALA A 91 24.24 -10.35 -13.69
CA ALA A 91 22.91 -9.81 -13.97
C ALA A 91 21.98 -9.85 -12.74
N MET A 92 22.05 -10.90 -11.93
CA MET A 92 21.30 -11.03 -10.68
C MET A 92 21.77 -10.07 -9.59
N ALA A 93 23.08 -9.89 -9.44
CA ALA A 93 23.61 -8.89 -8.51
C ALA A 93 23.11 -7.48 -8.86
N LEU A 94 23.19 -7.11 -10.14
CA LEU A 94 22.70 -5.83 -10.66
C LEU A 94 21.18 -5.70 -10.53
N HIS A 95 20.42 -6.77 -10.76
CA HIS A 95 18.98 -6.79 -10.52
C HIS A 95 18.63 -6.47 -9.06
N ASN A 96 19.29 -7.11 -8.10
CA ASN A 96 19.03 -6.81 -6.68
C ASN A 96 19.46 -5.39 -6.29
N ARG A 97 20.59 -4.88 -6.80
CA ARG A 97 20.96 -3.46 -6.64
C ARG A 97 19.91 -2.50 -7.18
N SER A 98 19.26 -2.85 -8.29
CA SER A 98 18.17 -2.03 -8.83
C SER A 98 16.95 -1.97 -7.90
N VAL A 99 16.64 -3.07 -7.21
CA VAL A 99 15.55 -3.13 -6.23
C VAL A 99 15.88 -2.23 -5.03
N VAL A 100 17.12 -2.30 -4.52
CA VAL A 100 17.60 -1.43 -3.44
C VAL A 100 17.53 0.05 -3.86
N ALA A 101 18.00 0.39 -5.06
CA ALA A 101 17.92 1.75 -5.59
C ALA A 101 16.46 2.22 -5.72
N THR A 102 15.52 1.32 -6.05
CA THR A 102 14.09 1.63 -6.12
C THR A 102 13.51 1.93 -4.73
N HIS A 103 13.84 1.13 -3.71
CA HIS A 103 13.44 1.41 -2.32
C HIS A 103 13.98 2.75 -1.80
N LYS A 104 15.14 3.19 -2.31
CA LYS A 104 15.74 4.51 -1.99
C LYS A 104 15.26 5.66 -2.89
N ASP A 105 14.21 5.44 -3.69
CA ASP A 105 13.66 6.41 -4.67
C ASP A 105 14.69 6.91 -5.71
N ARG A 106 15.75 6.13 -5.96
CA ARG A 106 16.80 6.42 -6.96
C ARG A 106 16.45 5.77 -8.30
N ILE A 107 15.29 6.12 -8.85
CA ILE A 107 14.69 5.42 -10.01
C ILE A 107 15.60 5.40 -11.25
N ARG A 108 16.35 6.48 -11.51
CA ARG A 108 17.29 6.52 -12.66
C ARG A 108 18.45 5.55 -12.49
N GLU A 109 18.97 5.45 -11.28
CA GLU A 109 20.06 4.53 -10.92
C GLU A 109 19.58 3.09 -11.02
N ALA A 110 18.40 2.78 -10.48
CA ALA A 110 17.75 1.47 -10.61
C ALA A 110 17.64 1.05 -12.09
N GLN A 111 17.20 1.97 -12.96
CA GLN A 111 17.08 1.71 -14.38
C GLN A 111 18.44 1.43 -15.05
N THR A 112 19.49 2.16 -14.68
CA THR A 112 20.86 1.90 -15.16
C THR A 112 21.31 0.50 -14.79
N TYR A 113 21.12 0.08 -13.54
CA TYR A 113 21.45 -1.27 -13.09
C TYR A 113 20.67 -2.33 -13.88
N LEU A 114 19.40 -2.11 -14.19
CA LEU A 114 18.60 -3.05 -14.98
C LEU A 114 19.07 -3.16 -16.44
N TYR A 115 19.49 -2.06 -17.07
CA TYR A 115 20.10 -2.11 -18.40
C TYR A 115 21.43 -2.86 -18.39
N GLN A 116 22.26 -2.65 -17.36
CA GLN A 116 23.50 -3.40 -17.18
C GLN A 116 23.20 -4.89 -16.92
N ALA A 117 22.17 -5.22 -16.14
CA ALA A 117 21.74 -6.58 -15.88
C ALA A 117 21.31 -7.30 -17.17
N LEU A 118 20.49 -6.64 -18.01
CA LEU A 118 20.10 -7.17 -19.32
C LEU A 118 21.31 -7.41 -20.24
N ARG A 119 22.27 -6.48 -20.23
CA ARG A 119 23.50 -6.62 -21.01
C ARG A 119 24.34 -7.81 -20.53
N ALA A 120 24.57 -7.91 -19.22
CA ALA A 120 25.32 -9.01 -18.61
C ALA A 120 24.66 -10.36 -18.89
N PHE A 121 23.33 -10.44 -18.76
CA PHE A 121 22.57 -11.65 -19.08
C PHE A 121 22.77 -12.07 -20.53
N ARG A 122 22.58 -11.16 -21.50
CA ARG A 122 22.74 -11.46 -22.94
C ARG A 122 24.15 -11.86 -23.34
N GLN A 123 25.18 -11.36 -22.65
CA GLN A 123 26.57 -11.72 -22.94
C GLN A 123 26.92 -13.12 -22.47
N GLY A 124 26.23 -13.63 -21.43
CA GLY A 124 26.47 -14.95 -20.86
C GLY A 124 25.47 -16.01 -21.26
N THR A 125 24.56 -15.75 -22.21
CA THR A 125 23.52 -16.71 -22.58
C THR A 125 23.21 -16.64 -24.06
N ASP A 126 23.10 -17.80 -24.71
CA ASP A 126 22.63 -17.87 -26.10
C ASP A 126 21.13 -17.54 -26.14
N ALA A 127 20.79 -16.40 -26.73
CA ALA A 127 19.43 -15.92 -26.84
C ALA A 127 18.54 -16.85 -27.69
N ALA A 128 19.11 -17.73 -28.52
CA ALA A 128 18.36 -18.71 -29.29
C ALA A 128 17.91 -19.92 -28.45
N ASN A 129 18.59 -20.21 -27.35
CA ASN A 129 18.40 -21.43 -26.55
C ASN A 129 18.41 -21.13 -25.03
N LEU A 130 17.44 -20.33 -24.57
CA LEU A 130 17.27 -20.07 -23.14
C LEU A 130 16.63 -21.26 -22.43
N SER A 131 17.21 -21.68 -21.30
CA SER A 131 16.52 -22.61 -20.39
C SER A 131 15.28 -21.93 -19.78
N PRO A 132 14.26 -22.68 -19.33
CA PRO A 132 13.10 -22.08 -18.65
C PRO A 132 13.48 -21.22 -17.43
N LEU A 133 14.55 -21.57 -16.71
CA LEU A 133 15.05 -20.79 -15.57
C LEU A 133 15.68 -19.47 -16.01
N ASP A 134 16.35 -19.45 -17.16
CA ASP A 134 16.93 -18.24 -17.73
C ASP A 134 15.86 -17.33 -18.31
N GLU A 135 14.83 -17.90 -18.95
CA GLU A 135 13.65 -17.13 -19.37
C GLU A 135 12.95 -16.47 -18.18
N ARG A 136 12.73 -17.19 -17.07
CA ARG A 136 12.15 -16.60 -15.84
C ARG A 136 12.96 -15.40 -15.36
N PHE A 137 14.27 -15.57 -15.25
CA PHE A 137 15.13 -14.49 -14.79
C PHE A 137 15.15 -13.30 -15.76
N TYR A 138 15.12 -13.54 -17.07
CA TYR A 138 14.97 -12.51 -18.09
C TYR A 138 13.66 -11.73 -17.92
N VAL A 139 12.54 -12.42 -17.73
CA VAL A 139 11.23 -11.79 -17.50
C VAL A 139 11.25 -10.97 -16.20
N LYS A 140 11.89 -11.46 -15.13
CA LYS A 140 12.05 -10.74 -13.86
C LYS A 140 12.75 -9.38 -14.04
N ILE A 141 13.85 -9.34 -14.82
CA ILE A 141 14.56 -8.09 -15.12
C ILE A 141 13.66 -7.14 -15.90
N TRP A 142 12.97 -7.64 -16.93
CA TRP A 142 12.06 -6.80 -17.73
C TRP A 142 10.84 -6.31 -16.97
N ALA A 143 10.29 -7.11 -16.05
CA ALA A 143 9.20 -6.70 -15.16
C ALA A 143 9.64 -5.53 -14.28
N SER A 144 10.84 -5.63 -13.70
CA SER A 144 11.45 -4.56 -12.89
C SER A 144 11.70 -3.31 -13.73
N LEU A 145 12.21 -3.46 -14.95
CA LEU A 145 12.43 -2.33 -15.88
C LEU A 145 11.12 -1.66 -16.27
N THR A 146 10.07 -2.46 -16.47
CA THR A 146 8.71 -1.96 -16.75
C THR A 146 8.18 -1.10 -15.61
N ALA A 147 8.38 -1.52 -14.35
CA ALA A 147 8.04 -0.71 -13.18
C ALA A 147 8.84 0.61 -13.15
N THR A 148 10.16 0.58 -13.40
CA THR A 148 10.95 1.83 -13.43
C THR A 148 10.53 2.79 -14.55
N PHE A 149 10.06 2.31 -15.71
CA PHE A 149 9.49 3.18 -16.74
C PHE A 149 8.27 3.93 -16.19
N MET A 150 7.40 3.24 -15.47
CA MET A 150 6.21 3.81 -14.87
C MET A 150 6.56 4.85 -13.78
N ASP A 151 7.56 4.59 -12.94
CA ASP A 151 7.97 5.53 -11.89
C ASP A 151 8.66 6.78 -12.45
N ARG A 152 9.26 6.68 -13.64
CA ARG A 152 9.74 7.83 -14.40
C ARG A 152 8.64 8.59 -15.16
N GLY A 153 7.38 8.17 -15.07
CA GLY A 153 6.27 8.74 -15.84
C GLY A 153 6.28 8.36 -17.33
N LEU A 154 7.11 7.40 -17.75
CA LEU A 154 7.14 6.86 -19.12
C LEU A 154 5.99 5.86 -19.34
N ASN A 155 4.77 6.28 -19.03
CA ASN A 155 3.57 5.46 -18.93
C ASN A 155 3.30 4.64 -20.20
N ARG A 156 3.42 5.25 -21.39
CA ARG A 156 3.23 4.55 -22.68
C ARG A 156 4.23 3.40 -22.86
N ARG A 157 5.49 3.62 -22.50
CA ARG A 157 6.56 2.61 -22.61
C ARG A 157 6.35 1.49 -21.61
N ALA A 158 5.96 1.82 -20.38
CA ALA A 158 5.61 0.82 -19.37
C ALA A 158 4.45 -0.07 -19.83
N ALA A 159 3.37 0.53 -20.36
CA ALA A 159 2.21 -0.23 -20.85
C ALA A 159 2.57 -1.18 -21.99
N LEU A 160 3.26 -0.68 -23.03
CA LEU A 160 3.68 -1.53 -24.17
C LEU A 160 4.62 -2.66 -23.73
N SER A 161 5.53 -2.38 -22.79
CA SER A 161 6.44 -3.38 -22.23
C SER A 161 5.67 -4.46 -21.46
N ALA A 162 4.74 -4.06 -20.59
CA ALA A 162 3.90 -5.00 -19.84
C ALA A 162 3.05 -5.86 -20.77
N GLU A 163 2.41 -5.27 -21.78
CA GLU A 163 1.56 -5.98 -22.75
C GLU A 163 2.36 -6.99 -23.57
N ALA A 164 3.54 -6.61 -24.07
CA ALA A 164 4.41 -7.52 -24.81
C ALA A 164 4.89 -8.70 -23.96
N LEU A 165 5.24 -8.46 -22.68
CA LEU A 165 5.68 -9.52 -21.77
C LEU A 165 4.53 -10.45 -21.40
N ILE A 166 3.35 -9.90 -21.09
CA ILE A 166 2.16 -10.70 -20.76
C ILE A 166 1.76 -11.57 -21.96
N ALA A 167 1.64 -10.99 -23.16
CA ALA A 167 1.27 -11.74 -24.36
C ALA A 167 2.24 -12.90 -24.67
N ARG A 168 3.53 -12.75 -24.32
CA ARG A 168 4.56 -13.75 -24.59
C ARG A 168 4.67 -14.83 -23.51
N TYR A 169 4.44 -14.50 -22.25
CA TYR A 169 4.79 -15.36 -21.12
C TYR A 169 3.62 -15.80 -20.24
N ASP A 170 2.43 -15.21 -20.42
CA ASP A 170 1.24 -15.69 -19.72
C ASP A 170 0.94 -17.15 -20.09
N GLY A 171 0.55 -17.95 -19.10
CA GLY A 171 0.34 -19.39 -19.25
C GLY A 171 1.60 -20.26 -19.32
N ARG A 172 2.83 -19.70 -19.32
CA ARG A 172 4.09 -20.49 -19.38
C ARG A 172 4.62 -20.97 -18.01
N GLY A 173 3.84 -20.83 -16.95
CA GLY A 173 4.22 -21.27 -15.60
C GLY A 173 5.24 -20.37 -14.88
N PHE A 174 5.35 -19.10 -15.26
CA PHE A 174 6.25 -18.09 -14.66
C PHE A 174 5.50 -17.25 -13.60
N HIS A 175 4.85 -17.95 -12.68
CA HIS A 175 3.83 -17.36 -11.81
C HIS A 175 4.33 -16.16 -10.97
N SER A 176 5.53 -16.25 -10.39
CA SER A 176 6.12 -15.16 -9.57
C SER A 176 6.42 -13.91 -10.40
N GLU A 177 7.01 -14.08 -11.58
CA GLU A 177 7.34 -12.99 -12.50
C GLU A 177 6.07 -12.35 -13.06
N MET A 178 5.10 -13.18 -13.44
CA MET A 178 3.80 -12.73 -13.93
C MET A 178 3.02 -11.96 -12.87
N THR A 179 3.11 -12.36 -11.60
CA THR A 179 2.52 -11.59 -10.48
C THR A 179 3.01 -10.14 -10.49
N THR A 180 4.33 -9.93 -10.62
CA THR A 180 4.92 -8.59 -10.66
C THR A 180 4.46 -7.78 -11.87
N LEU A 181 4.35 -8.43 -13.04
CA LEU A 181 3.85 -7.79 -14.27
C LEU A 181 2.37 -7.41 -14.15
N PHE A 182 1.54 -8.28 -13.61
CA PHE A 182 0.12 -8.02 -13.40
C PHE A 182 -0.11 -6.90 -12.38
N ILE A 183 0.66 -6.84 -11.28
CA ILE A 183 0.66 -5.70 -10.35
C ILE A 183 1.01 -4.42 -11.11
N THR A 184 2.09 -4.42 -11.89
CA THR A 184 2.54 -3.24 -12.64
C THR A 184 1.47 -2.77 -13.64
N ARG A 185 0.81 -3.70 -14.34
CA ARG A 185 -0.28 -3.38 -15.28
C ARG A 185 -1.52 -2.85 -14.57
N GLY A 186 -1.85 -3.40 -13.40
CA GLY A 186 -2.94 -2.91 -12.56
C GLY A 186 -2.68 -1.50 -12.04
N ILE A 187 -1.45 -1.18 -11.61
CA ILE A 187 -1.07 0.18 -11.19
C ILE A 187 -1.23 1.17 -12.34
N PHE A 188 -0.90 0.77 -13.57
CA PHE A 188 -1.13 1.62 -14.74
C PHE A 188 -2.62 1.95 -14.93
N ASP A 189 -3.49 0.95 -14.84
CA ASP A 189 -4.93 1.15 -14.97
C ASP A 189 -5.51 1.97 -13.81
N GLU A 190 -5.02 1.75 -12.59
CA GLU A 190 -5.37 2.53 -11.41
C GLU A 190 -4.98 4.01 -11.56
N ARG A 191 -3.75 4.31 -12.00
CA ARG A 191 -3.29 5.68 -12.31
C ARG A 191 -4.15 6.32 -13.42
N GLY A 192 -4.61 5.51 -14.37
CA GLY A 192 -5.56 5.91 -15.41
C GLY A 192 -7.02 6.02 -14.97
N ARG A 193 -7.32 5.82 -13.67
CA ARG A 193 -8.69 5.78 -13.09
C ARG A 193 -9.60 4.71 -13.70
N ARG A 194 -9.03 3.66 -14.28
CA ARG A 194 -9.75 2.48 -14.79
C ARG A 194 -9.78 1.40 -13.71
N PHE A 195 -10.49 1.68 -12.61
CA PHE A 195 -10.41 0.87 -11.40
C PHE A 195 -10.90 -0.58 -11.58
N GLU A 196 -11.93 -0.82 -12.40
CA GLU A 196 -12.37 -2.19 -12.69
C GLU A 196 -11.30 -3.00 -13.45
N ALA A 197 -10.70 -2.42 -14.49
CA ALA A 197 -9.60 -3.06 -15.21
C ALA A 197 -8.39 -3.29 -14.29
N ALA A 198 -8.07 -2.33 -13.41
CA ALA A 198 -7.01 -2.51 -12.41
C ALA A 198 -7.30 -3.71 -11.49
N ARG A 199 -8.55 -3.85 -11.05
CA ARG A 199 -9.01 -4.96 -10.20
C ARG A 199 -8.87 -6.31 -10.89
N GLU A 200 -9.21 -6.40 -12.17
CA GLU A 200 -9.02 -7.62 -12.98
C GLU A 200 -7.54 -8.02 -13.05
N TRP A 201 -6.63 -7.05 -13.24
CA TRP A 201 -5.20 -7.33 -13.22
C TRP A 201 -4.71 -7.79 -11.85
N TYR A 202 -5.19 -7.17 -10.76
CA TYR A 202 -4.86 -7.62 -9.41
C TYR A 202 -5.43 -9.00 -9.10
N GLN A 203 -6.55 -9.39 -9.70
CA GLN A 203 -7.08 -10.76 -9.61
C GLN A 203 -6.19 -11.77 -10.34
N LYS A 204 -5.68 -11.43 -11.52
CA LYS A 204 -4.67 -12.26 -12.20
C LYS A 204 -3.38 -12.36 -11.37
N ALA A 205 -2.93 -11.25 -10.78
CA ALA A 205 -1.78 -11.24 -9.89
C ALA A 205 -2.00 -12.13 -8.65
N HIS A 206 -3.19 -12.07 -8.05
CA HIS A 206 -3.58 -12.90 -6.92
C HIS A 206 -3.52 -14.38 -7.26
N GLY A 207 -4.16 -14.78 -8.38
CA GLY A 207 -4.12 -16.15 -8.86
C GLY A 207 -2.69 -16.64 -9.10
N ALA A 208 -1.88 -15.84 -9.80
CA ALA A 208 -0.48 -16.16 -10.07
C ALA A 208 0.34 -16.31 -8.76
N ALA A 209 0.19 -15.40 -7.79
CA ALA A 209 0.91 -15.46 -6.53
C ALA A 209 0.59 -16.75 -5.74
N LEU A 210 -0.70 -17.11 -5.69
CA LEU A 210 -1.16 -18.33 -5.02
C LEU A 210 -0.68 -19.61 -5.73
N THR A 211 -0.78 -19.66 -7.07
CA THR A 211 -0.30 -20.82 -7.84
C THR A 211 1.21 -20.99 -7.71
N GLY A 212 1.97 -19.89 -7.78
CA GLY A 212 3.42 -19.87 -7.54
C GLY A 212 3.80 -20.08 -6.07
N ARG A 213 2.83 -20.06 -5.15
CA ARG A 213 3.02 -20.11 -3.70
C ARG A 213 4.00 -19.05 -3.18
N ASN A 214 4.03 -17.89 -3.83
CA ASN A 214 4.87 -16.76 -3.46
C ASN A 214 4.06 -15.80 -2.58
N TRP A 215 4.06 -16.07 -1.29
CA TRP A 215 3.31 -15.29 -0.30
C TRP A 215 3.88 -13.88 -0.16
N TYR A 216 5.18 -13.70 -0.37
CA TYR A 216 5.80 -12.38 -0.36
C TYR A 216 5.13 -11.43 -1.36
N PHE A 217 5.02 -11.82 -2.64
CA PHE A 217 4.33 -10.99 -3.62
C PHE A 217 2.82 -10.95 -3.41
N HIS A 218 2.22 -11.99 -2.82
CA HIS A 218 0.80 -11.98 -2.48
C HIS A 218 0.44 -10.84 -1.51
N LEU A 219 1.30 -10.53 -0.54
CA LEU A 219 1.11 -9.38 0.35
C LEU A 219 1.05 -8.05 -0.42
N TYR A 220 1.91 -7.88 -1.42
CA TYR A 220 1.88 -6.72 -2.30
C TYR A 220 0.63 -6.67 -3.19
N VAL A 221 0.06 -7.83 -3.57
CA VAL A 221 -1.24 -7.90 -4.26
C VAL A 221 -2.38 -7.46 -3.34
N LEU A 222 -2.40 -7.91 -2.08
CA LEU A 222 -3.41 -7.48 -1.10
C LEU A 222 -3.34 -5.97 -0.84
N TYR A 223 -2.13 -5.41 -0.73
CA TYR A 223 -1.92 -3.98 -0.69
C TYR A 223 -2.48 -3.25 -1.92
N ALA A 224 -2.23 -3.80 -3.12
CA ALA A 224 -2.76 -3.23 -4.37
C ALA A 224 -4.30 -3.26 -4.42
N TYR A 225 -4.92 -4.35 -3.93
CA TYR A 225 -6.38 -4.39 -3.76
C TYR A 225 -6.86 -3.29 -2.82
N ALA A 226 -6.26 -3.13 -1.64
CA ALA A 226 -6.69 -2.08 -0.70
C ALA A 226 -6.74 -0.69 -1.33
N ARG A 227 -5.75 -0.36 -2.16
CA ARG A 227 -5.71 0.91 -2.91
C ARG A 227 -6.88 1.06 -3.87
N VAL A 228 -7.15 0.06 -4.70
CA VAL A 228 -8.27 0.11 -5.65
C VAL A 228 -9.60 0.14 -4.93
N GLU A 229 -9.78 -0.67 -3.87
CA GLU A 229 -11.00 -0.68 -3.06
C GLU A 229 -11.28 0.69 -2.41
N ARG A 230 -10.24 1.39 -1.92
CA ARG A 230 -10.37 2.78 -1.45
C ARG A 230 -10.87 3.69 -2.56
N HIS A 231 -10.28 3.59 -3.76
CA HIS A 231 -10.67 4.42 -4.90
C HIS A 231 -12.11 4.18 -5.37
N VAL A 232 -12.59 2.93 -5.33
CA VAL A 232 -14.01 2.60 -5.61
C VAL A 232 -14.92 2.78 -4.38
N ARG A 233 -14.39 3.32 -3.28
CA ARG A 233 -15.10 3.61 -2.02
C ARG A 233 -15.66 2.38 -1.30
N ASN A 234 -15.10 1.21 -1.57
CA ASN A 234 -15.37 -0.01 -0.81
C ASN A 234 -14.43 -0.08 0.41
N PHE A 235 -14.66 0.81 1.37
CA PHE A 235 -13.75 0.97 2.51
C PHE A 235 -13.65 -0.27 3.39
N ALA A 236 -14.73 -1.05 3.52
CA ALA A 236 -14.70 -2.29 4.30
C ALA A 236 -13.69 -3.30 3.74
N GLN A 237 -13.71 -3.52 2.41
CA GLN A 237 -12.74 -4.40 1.77
C GLN A 237 -11.32 -3.81 1.80
N ALA A 238 -11.19 -2.49 1.69
CA ALA A 238 -9.89 -1.82 1.82
C ALA A 238 -9.27 -2.07 3.21
N TYR A 239 -10.02 -1.86 4.29
CA TYR A 239 -9.56 -2.15 5.66
C TYR A 239 -9.20 -3.62 5.84
N TRP A 240 -10.06 -4.54 5.39
CA TRP A 240 -9.80 -5.97 5.51
C TRP A 240 -8.48 -6.39 4.85
N ASN A 241 -8.22 -5.90 3.64
CA ASN A 241 -6.97 -6.18 2.93
C ASN A 241 -5.75 -5.60 3.68
N LEU A 242 -5.83 -4.35 4.15
CA LEU A 242 -4.73 -3.74 4.91
C LEU A 242 -4.47 -4.45 6.24
N ASP A 243 -5.52 -4.90 6.93
CA ASP A 243 -5.39 -5.64 8.20
C ASP A 243 -4.73 -6.99 8.00
N LEU A 244 -5.06 -7.72 6.92
CA LEU A 244 -4.37 -8.96 6.58
C LEU A 244 -2.88 -8.75 6.33
N VAL A 245 -2.54 -7.73 5.52
CA VAL A 245 -1.12 -7.40 5.27
C VAL A 245 -0.42 -7.03 6.56
N SER A 246 -1.03 -6.18 7.40
CA SER A 246 -0.45 -5.74 8.68
C SER A 246 -0.17 -6.91 9.63
N ARG A 247 -1.07 -7.91 9.67
CA ARG A 247 -0.89 -9.12 10.51
C ARG A 247 0.22 -10.02 9.97
N ALA A 248 0.22 -10.28 8.66
CA ALA A 248 1.18 -11.16 8.02
C ALA A 248 2.60 -10.57 7.94
N ALA A 249 2.71 -9.24 7.83
CA ALA A 249 3.96 -8.49 7.70
C ALA A 249 4.25 -7.65 8.95
N SER A 250 4.09 -8.23 10.15
CA SER A 250 4.24 -7.50 11.42
C SER A 250 5.69 -7.33 11.89
N GLY A 251 6.64 -8.12 11.36
CA GLY A 251 8.05 -8.04 11.72
C GLY A 251 8.77 -6.81 11.10
N PRO A 252 9.86 -6.32 11.73
CA PRO A 252 10.66 -5.20 11.23
C PRO A 252 11.29 -5.46 9.85
N GLU A 253 11.40 -6.71 9.44
CA GLU A 253 11.93 -7.17 8.15
C GLU A 253 11.06 -6.74 6.98
N PHE A 254 9.81 -6.32 7.24
CA PHE A 254 8.86 -5.79 6.26
C PHE A 254 8.71 -4.26 6.33
N ALA A 255 9.69 -3.52 6.85
CA ALA A 255 9.60 -2.08 7.09
C ALA A 255 9.09 -1.27 5.86
N ASN A 256 9.57 -1.56 4.65
CA ASN A 256 9.05 -0.92 3.44
C ASN A 256 7.55 -1.16 3.22
N LEU A 257 7.11 -2.41 3.30
CA LEU A 257 5.70 -2.76 3.13
C LEU A 257 4.83 -2.15 4.24
N GLN A 258 5.32 -2.13 5.48
CA GLN A 258 4.62 -1.50 6.60
C GLN A 258 4.43 0.01 6.39
N ASP A 259 5.43 0.71 5.85
CA ASP A 259 5.28 2.12 5.51
C ASP A 259 4.24 2.35 4.41
N LEU A 260 4.22 1.49 3.38
CA LEU A 260 3.21 1.54 2.32
C LEU A 260 1.80 1.34 2.87
N VAL A 261 1.62 0.35 3.76
CA VAL A 261 0.34 0.04 4.42
C VAL A 261 -0.09 1.17 5.34
N THR A 262 0.82 1.72 6.15
CA THR A 262 0.54 2.84 7.06
C THR A 262 0.12 4.08 6.28
N ALA A 263 0.85 4.42 5.21
CA ALA A 263 0.52 5.55 4.35
C ALA A 263 -0.85 5.38 3.66
N GLU A 264 -1.18 4.15 3.22
CA GLU A 264 -2.47 3.86 2.60
C GLU A 264 -3.62 3.85 3.60
N ARG A 265 -3.40 3.33 4.82
CA ARG A 265 -4.39 3.38 5.89
C ARG A 265 -4.75 4.81 6.25
N LYS A 266 -3.75 5.70 6.34
CA LYS A 266 -4.00 7.13 6.55
C LYS A 266 -4.85 7.73 5.42
N ARG A 267 -4.53 7.46 4.16
CA ARG A 267 -5.34 7.91 3.01
C ARG A 267 -6.77 7.34 3.06
N LEU A 268 -6.93 6.09 3.46
CA LEU A 268 -8.22 5.43 3.63
C LEU A 268 -9.05 6.09 4.73
N GLU A 269 -8.43 6.40 5.87
CA GLU A 269 -9.09 7.12 6.96
C GLU A 269 -9.54 8.51 6.50
N ASP A 270 -8.66 9.26 5.85
CA ASP A 270 -8.97 10.59 5.31
C ASP A 270 -10.12 10.55 4.27
N ASP A 271 -10.18 9.52 3.43
CA ASP A 271 -11.22 9.30 2.41
C ASP A 271 -12.53 8.75 3.02
N ALA A 272 -12.45 8.01 4.13
CA ALA A 272 -13.60 7.40 4.80
C ALA A 272 -14.40 8.40 5.65
N VAL A 273 -13.83 9.57 5.99
CA VAL A 273 -14.52 10.65 6.70
C VAL A 273 -15.78 11.08 5.95
N ASP A 274 -16.92 10.95 6.60
CA ASP A 274 -18.22 11.38 6.10
C ASP A 274 -18.40 12.90 6.20
N LEU A 275 -18.00 13.48 7.34
CA LEU A 275 -18.19 14.88 7.67
C LEU A 275 -16.95 15.40 8.41
N LEU A 276 -16.26 16.36 7.82
CA LEU A 276 -15.16 17.10 8.43
C LEU A 276 -15.66 18.50 8.79
N VAL A 277 -15.43 18.90 10.04
CA VAL A 277 -15.78 20.23 10.56
C VAL A 277 -14.49 20.91 11.03
N ASP A 278 -14.04 21.93 10.30
CA ASP A 278 -12.88 22.75 10.64
C ASP A 278 -13.35 24.09 11.19
N ALA A 279 -13.36 24.21 12.52
CA ALA A 279 -13.77 25.42 13.20
C ALA A 279 -12.75 26.56 13.01
N ARG A 280 -11.46 26.25 12.86
CA ARG A 280 -10.39 27.25 12.69
C ARG A 280 -10.54 27.99 11.37
N GLN A 281 -10.90 27.26 10.32
CA GLN A 281 -11.12 27.84 8.98
C GLN A 281 -12.59 28.17 8.72
N SER A 282 -13.49 27.89 9.67
CA SER A 282 -14.94 27.96 9.48
C SER A 282 -15.37 27.24 8.19
N ALA A 283 -14.89 26.01 8.00
CA ALA A 283 -15.09 25.21 6.82
C ALA A 283 -15.69 23.84 7.16
N ILE A 284 -16.59 23.35 6.31
CA ILE A 284 -17.17 22.01 6.41
C ILE A 284 -16.86 21.26 5.11
N ARG A 285 -16.48 20.00 5.21
CA ARG A 285 -16.35 19.10 4.05
C ARG A 285 -17.21 17.86 4.30
N THR A 286 -18.05 17.51 3.35
CA THR A 286 -18.81 16.25 3.38
C THR A 286 -18.26 15.27 2.36
N ARG A 287 -18.68 14.01 2.42
CA ARG A 287 -18.27 12.98 1.45
C ARG A 287 -18.64 13.35 0.01
N GLU A 288 -19.78 14.01 -0.18
CA GLU A 288 -20.29 14.42 -1.49
C GLU A 288 -19.86 15.84 -1.90
N LYS A 289 -19.76 16.78 -0.96
CA LYS A 289 -19.39 18.18 -1.23
C LYS A 289 -18.02 18.50 -0.65
N LYS A 290 -17.06 18.80 -1.54
CA LYS A 290 -15.73 19.25 -1.16
C LYS A 290 -15.78 20.71 -0.68
N ASN A 291 -15.19 20.96 0.49
CA ASN A 291 -14.88 22.27 1.11
C ASN A 291 -15.95 23.36 0.90
N MET A 292 -16.81 23.53 1.90
CA MET A 292 -17.80 24.60 2.01
C MET A 292 -17.37 25.57 3.11
N SER A 293 -17.15 26.83 2.76
CA SER A 293 -16.91 27.87 3.78
C SER A 293 -18.24 28.33 4.38
N LEU A 294 -18.30 28.37 5.70
CA LEU A 294 -19.41 28.96 6.45
C LEU A 294 -19.32 30.50 6.50
N GLY A 295 -18.17 31.10 6.18
CA GLY A 295 -17.95 32.53 6.29
C GLY A 295 -18.31 33.07 7.69
N LYS A 296 -19.16 34.10 7.77
CA LYS A 296 -19.62 34.71 9.03
C LYS A 296 -20.81 33.97 9.69
N GLN A 297 -21.12 32.74 9.28
CA GLN A 297 -22.29 31.99 9.78
C GLN A 297 -21.96 31.20 11.06
N TYR A 298 -21.45 31.89 12.09
CA TYR A 298 -20.97 31.30 13.36
C TYR A 298 -22.03 30.44 14.07
N VAL A 299 -23.31 30.80 13.92
CA VAL A 299 -24.44 30.03 14.48
C VAL A 299 -24.53 28.63 13.87
N LEU A 300 -24.30 28.47 12.56
CA LEU A 300 -24.37 27.16 11.92
C LEU A 300 -23.18 26.28 12.34
N LEU A 301 -22.00 26.89 12.50
CA LEU A 301 -20.82 26.23 13.04
C LEU A 301 -21.08 25.76 14.48
N GLY A 302 -21.61 26.63 15.35
CA GLY A 302 -21.93 26.29 16.74
C GLY A 302 -22.95 25.16 16.87
N ILE A 303 -23.99 25.13 16.03
CA ILE A 303 -24.93 23.99 15.97
C ILE A 303 -24.20 22.70 15.58
N LEU A 304 -23.35 22.76 14.55
CA LEU A 304 -22.65 21.59 14.06
C LEU A 304 -21.60 21.09 15.07
N GLU A 305 -20.91 22.00 15.77
CA GLU A 305 -19.99 21.70 16.87
C GLU A 305 -20.72 21.00 18.02
N ALA A 306 -21.85 21.55 18.47
CA ALA A 306 -22.64 20.94 19.55
C ALA A 306 -23.13 19.53 19.18
N LEU A 307 -23.60 19.34 17.95
CA LEU A 307 -24.04 18.03 17.46
C LEU A 307 -22.88 17.05 17.26
N THR A 308 -21.72 17.55 16.83
CA THR A 308 -20.50 16.74 16.67
C THR A 308 -19.97 16.28 18.03
N GLU A 309 -19.94 17.16 19.03
CA GLU A 309 -19.54 16.81 20.40
C GLU A 309 -20.47 15.74 21.00
N ALA A 310 -21.78 15.85 20.77
CA ALA A 310 -22.76 14.86 21.21
C ALA A 310 -22.59 13.51 20.49
N HIS A 311 -22.10 13.51 19.24
CA HIS A 311 -21.88 12.32 18.43
C HIS A 311 -20.61 11.54 18.79
N TYR A 312 -19.56 12.20 19.30
CA TYR A 312 -18.27 11.56 19.60
C TYR A 312 -18.18 10.86 20.95
N LYS A 313 -19.02 11.22 21.92
CA LYS A 313 -18.93 10.63 23.24
C LYS A 313 -19.59 9.25 23.19
N ASP A 314 -18.93 8.24 23.76
CA ASP A 314 -19.55 7.01 24.28
C ASP A 314 -20.48 7.34 25.47
N ALA A 315 -21.28 8.39 25.32
CA ALA A 315 -22.31 8.82 26.23
C ALA A 315 -23.60 8.09 25.87
N PRO A 316 -24.50 7.86 26.85
CA PRO A 316 -25.84 7.34 26.58
C PRO A 316 -26.64 8.18 25.57
N ASP A 317 -26.16 9.39 25.23
CA ASP A 317 -26.78 10.32 24.30
C ASP A 317 -26.27 10.24 22.85
N SER A 318 -25.28 9.39 22.52
CA SER A 318 -24.81 9.23 21.12
C SER A 318 -25.91 8.72 20.19
N GLU A 319 -26.82 7.88 20.72
CA GLU A 319 -28.03 7.45 20.02
C GLU A 319 -29.18 8.45 20.15
N ARG A 320 -29.25 9.19 21.26
CA ARG A 320 -30.34 10.13 21.57
C ARG A 320 -30.23 11.43 20.75
N GLY A 321 -29.03 11.96 20.54
CA GLY A 321 -28.81 13.30 19.98
C GLY A 321 -29.08 14.42 20.99
N LEU A 322 -29.20 15.66 20.50
CA LEU A 322 -29.51 16.82 21.35
C LEU A 322 -30.99 17.21 21.20
N SER A 323 -31.63 17.52 22.32
CA SER A 323 -32.95 18.15 22.34
C SER A 323 -32.87 19.61 21.86
N LYS A 324 -34.02 20.17 21.45
CA LYS A 324 -34.10 21.58 21.06
C LYS A 324 -33.61 22.51 22.19
N ALA A 325 -33.93 22.19 23.44
CA ALA A 325 -33.53 22.99 24.59
C ALA A 325 -32.00 23.01 24.76
N GLU A 326 -31.36 21.85 24.67
CA GLU A 326 -29.91 21.73 24.79
C GLU A 326 -29.16 22.43 23.66
N ILE A 327 -29.67 22.36 22.43
CA ILE A 327 -29.06 23.10 21.31
C ILE A 327 -29.15 24.61 21.54
N ILE A 328 -30.30 25.10 22.01
CA ILE A 328 -30.47 26.53 22.29
C ILE A 328 -29.52 26.99 23.40
N GLU A 329 -29.43 26.23 24.48
CA GLU A 329 -28.56 26.55 25.60
C GLU A 329 -27.07 26.53 25.20
N ARG A 330 -26.63 25.53 24.42
CA ARG A 330 -25.23 25.43 23.98
C ARG A 330 -24.83 26.47 22.95
N VAL A 331 -25.70 26.79 21.99
CA VAL A 331 -25.35 27.65 20.84
C VAL A 331 -25.65 29.13 21.13
N TRP A 332 -26.72 29.43 21.87
CA TRP A 332 -27.15 30.81 22.15
C TRP A 332 -27.02 31.20 23.61
N SER A 333 -26.74 30.26 24.53
CA SER A 333 -26.67 30.54 25.99
C SER A 333 -27.95 31.17 26.55
N GLU A 334 -29.10 30.83 25.95
CA GLU A 334 -30.43 31.31 26.32
C GLU A 334 -31.26 30.18 26.93
N LYS A 335 -32.13 30.48 27.90
CA LYS A 335 -33.12 29.51 28.38
C LYS A 335 -34.16 29.23 27.30
N TYR A 336 -34.41 27.96 27.00
CA TYR A 336 -35.34 27.55 25.95
C TYR A 336 -36.77 28.07 26.19
N LYS A 337 -37.34 28.69 25.15
CA LYS A 337 -38.72 29.17 25.07
C LYS A 337 -39.28 28.78 23.70
N PRO A 338 -40.31 27.91 23.63
CA PRO A 338 -40.83 27.43 22.36
C PRO A 338 -41.28 28.55 21.41
N GLU A 339 -41.91 29.62 21.93
CA GLU A 339 -42.50 30.66 21.07
C GLU A 339 -41.43 31.46 20.31
N SER A 340 -40.24 31.65 20.90
CA SER A 340 -39.16 32.44 20.30
C SER A 340 -38.10 31.59 19.58
N HIS A 341 -37.88 30.35 20.02
CA HIS A 341 -36.71 29.58 19.62
C HIS A 341 -36.98 28.51 18.56
N ASP A 342 -38.20 27.98 18.45
CA ASP A 342 -38.48 26.89 17.50
C ASP A 342 -38.29 27.32 16.05
N ASN A 343 -38.82 28.49 15.68
CA ASN A 343 -38.67 29.04 14.33
C ASN A 343 -37.21 29.35 14.01
N LYS A 344 -36.47 29.91 14.99
CA LYS A 344 -35.05 30.27 14.87
C LYS A 344 -34.19 29.02 14.67
N LEU A 345 -34.40 27.98 15.47
CA LEU A 345 -33.69 26.71 15.37
C LEU A 345 -34.02 25.99 14.05
N TYR A 346 -35.31 25.88 13.71
CA TYR A 346 -35.74 25.26 12.45
C TYR A 346 -35.11 25.93 11.22
N TYR A 347 -35.08 27.27 11.19
CA TYR A 347 -34.47 28.02 10.10
C TYR A 347 -32.96 27.72 9.96
N ASN A 348 -32.22 27.70 11.08
CA ASN A 348 -30.78 27.41 11.06
C ASN A 348 -30.49 25.94 10.71
N ILE A 349 -31.29 24.99 11.20
CA ILE A 349 -31.16 23.58 10.82
C ILE A 349 -31.42 23.40 9.31
N ASN A 350 -32.45 24.05 8.77
CA ASN A 350 -32.73 23.97 7.33
C ASN A 350 -31.60 24.56 6.48
N ARG A 351 -31.00 25.67 6.93
CA ARG A 351 -29.78 26.24 6.30
C ARG A 351 -28.60 25.29 6.37
N LEU A 352 -28.37 24.68 7.53
CA LEU A 352 -27.30 23.69 7.72
C LEU A 352 -27.50 22.49 6.80
N ARG A 353 -28.72 21.96 6.69
CA ARG A 353 -29.04 20.88 5.74
C ARG A 353 -28.75 21.26 4.29
N LYS A 354 -29.12 22.46 3.85
CA LYS A 354 -28.81 22.91 2.47
C LYS A 354 -27.31 22.90 2.17
N LEU A 355 -26.49 23.14 3.20
CA LEU A 355 -25.04 23.06 3.09
C LEU A 355 -24.59 21.60 3.06
N ILE A 356 -24.87 20.82 4.11
CA ILE A 356 -24.24 19.51 4.29
C ILE A 356 -24.93 18.36 3.56
N GLU A 357 -26.24 18.43 3.31
CA GLU A 357 -26.99 17.32 2.73
C GLU A 357 -26.80 17.24 1.20
N PRO A 358 -26.66 16.02 0.65
CA PRO A 358 -26.63 15.82 -0.79
C PRO A 358 -28.04 15.97 -1.41
N ASP A 359 -29.07 15.50 -0.70
CA ASP A 359 -30.48 15.67 -1.03
C ASP A 359 -31.25 16.14 0.19
N MET A 360 -31.98 17.25 0.05
CA MET A 360 -32.80 17.83 1.11
C MET A 360 -34.02 16.97 1.47
N ARG A 361 -34.50 16.14 0.53
CA ARG A 361 -35.67 15.26 0.75
C ARG A 361 -35.29 14.01 1.54
N HIS A 362 -34.06 13.53 1.38
CA HIS A 362 -33.54 12.34 2.03
C HIS A 362 -32.26 12.70 2.81
N PRO A 363 -32.40 13.38 3.98
CA PRO A 363 -31.25 13.80 4.77
C PRO A 363 -30.45 12.58 5.25
N LYS A 364 -29.14 12.63 5.01
CA LYS A 364 -28.16 11.58 5.31
C LYS A 364 -27.26 11.94 6.48
N TYR A 365 -26.99 13.22 6.70
CA TYR A 365 -26.05 13.67 7.73
C TYR A 365 -26.75 14.10 9.02
N LEU A 366 -27.83 14.87 8.91
CA LEU A 366 -28.52 15.52 10.01
C LEU A 366 -29.98 15.08 10.06
N LEU A 367 -30.30 14.26 11.05
CA LEU A 367 -31.61 13.65 11.23
C LEU A 367 -32.43 14.40 12.29
N ASN A 368 -33.75 14.40 12.10
CA ASN A 368 -34.69 14.76 13.16
C ASN A 368 -34.86 13.55 14.09
N TRP A 369 -34.99 13.80 15.39
CA TRP A 369 -35.47 12.79 16.34
C TRP A 369 -36.57 13.41 17.23
N LYS A 370 -37.20 12.61 18.10
CA LYS A 370 -38.45 12.98 18.81
C LYS A 370 -38.41 14.35 19.50
N GLU A 371 -37.26 14.73 20.08
CA GLU A 371 -37.14 15.96 20.88
C GLU A 371 -36.15 16.99 20.28
N GLY A 372 -35.55 16.72 19.12
CA GLY A 372 -34.52 17.60 18.55
C GLY A 372 -33.81 17.05 17.33
N TYR A 373 -32.49 17.18 17.30
CA TYR A 373 -31.66 16.90 16.13
C TYR A 373 -30.42 16.07 16.49
N ARG A 374 -29.97 15.24 15.54
CA ARG A 374 -28.79 14.39 15.70
C ARG A 374 -28.06 14.17 14.39
N LEU A 375 -26.76 13.88 14.46
CA LEU A 375 -26.06 13.35 13.30
C LEU A 375 -26.47 11.88 13.05
N ALA A 376 -26.36 11.42 11.81
CA ALA A 376 -26.75 10.05 11.48
C ALA A 376 -25.91 9.02 12.25
N PRO A 377 -26.53 7.95 12.79
CA PRO A 377 -25.78 6.88 13.43
C PRO A 377 -24.75 6.27 12.48
N GLY A 378 -23.54 6.01 12.98
CA GLY A 378 -22.44 5.45 12.20
C GLY A 378 -21.71 6.44 11.27
N LEU A 379 -22.07 7.73 11.31
CA LEU A 379 -21.37 8.78 10.57
C LEU A 379 -19.93 8.92 11.09
N LYS A 380 -18.92 8.80 10.22
CA LYS A 380 -17.54 9.09 10.57
C LYS A 380 -17.28 10.59 10.50
N VAL A 381 -17.44 11.27 11.62
CA VAL A 381 -17.18 12.71 11.73
C VAL A 381 -15.69 12.92 12.07
N GLN A 382 -15.10 14.03 11.62
CA GLN A 382 -13.78 14.52 12.03
C GLN A 382 -13.92 16.00 12.43
N TYR A 383 -13.50 16.37 13.65
CA TYR A 383 -13.56 17.76 14.14
C TYR A 383 -12.16 18.35 14.31
N ILE A 384 -11.91 19.53 13.76
CA ILE A 384 -10.66 20.27 13.85
C ILE A 384 -10.95 21.63 14.47
N GLY A 385 -10.65 21.77 15.77
CA GLY A 385 -10.89 23.00 16.54
C GLY A 385 -9.64 23.50 17.28
N GLY A 386 -9.62 24.79 17.61
CA GLY A 386 -8.80 25.33 18.70
C GLY A 386 -9.63 25.27 19.99
N THR A 387 -8.99 24.93 21.12
CA THR A 387 -9.59 24.72 22.45
C THR A 387 -10.51 23.49 22.60
N THR A 388 -9.92 22.33 22.87
CA THR A 388 -10.41 21.54 24.00
C THR A 388 -10.06 22.33 25.25
N ASN A 389 -11.06 22.80 25.99
CA ASN A 389 -10.83 23.22 27.36
C ASN A 389 -10.08 22.11 28.08
N GLY A 390 -8.94 22.47 28.67
CA GLY A 390 -8.21 21.58 29.55
C GLY A 390 -9.12 21.09 30.66
N LYS A 391 -9.34 19.78 30.70
CA LYS A 391 -9.40 19.07 31.97
C LYS A 391 -8.29 18.04 31.95
N LYS A 392 -7.17 18.43 32.56
CA LYS A 392 -6.37 17.48 33.33
C LYS A 392 -7.35 16.82 34.32
N GLY A 393 -7.50 15.52 34.22
CA GLY A 393 -8.08 14.68 35.26
C GLY A 393 -7.02 13.63 35.58
N ASN A 394 -6.59 13.63 36.84
CA ASN A 394 -5.64 12.69 37.44
C ASN A 394 -6.01 11.23 37.21
#